data_AF-A0A6B3LBD9-F1
#
_entry.id   AF-A0A6B3LBD9-F1
#
_cell.length_a   1.000
_cell.length_b   1.000
_cell.length_c   1.000
_cell.angle_alpha   90.00
_cell.angle_beta   90.00
_cell.angle_gamma   90.00
#
_symmetry.space_group_name_H-M   'P 1'
#
loop_
_entity.id
_entity.type
_entity.pdbx_description
1 polymer ?
#
loop_
_entity_poly.entity_id
_entity_poly.type
_entity_poly.pdbx_seq_one_letter_code
_entity_poly.pdbx_strand_id
1 'polypeptide(L)'
;METAPHIFPETCALDPARLVALRPVAGQHEAQCPACHAEGRDTAQDNLVIFESGIYHCRASCDTKTIYALAGRESDWKPDPDEKRRWQREQEQRQRQEAEQKARAKAAQEYRRPLIDRHRWTSEEILADSPVRLDRPMLKKFPDRAMLSALFPPDALLWTGEVHESGTAHAARWQKTTGHHSTAHRCGSMTTPATWKEGTTSRTRDNVEASPYIVLDFDGFDGTAPTNPDELRAHLADSAAIIRWMREDLHWRLAAIVFTGSKSLHAWFHAPPPQAVADLRSIAPQLGIDAGLVGHPEHPCRLPGHRHEKTGNRSQLLWLDYAADVAL
;
A
#
# COMPACT_ATOMS: atom_id res chain seq x y z
N MET A 1 60.54 -13.23 24.34
CA MET A 1 59.69 -12.40 23.46
C MET A 1 59.02 -11.38 24.35
N GLU A 2 59.44 -10.12 24.30
CA GLU A 2 58.71 -9.03 24.95
C GLU A 2 57.39 -8.86 24.19
N THR A 3 56.28 -9.11 24.87
CA THR A 3 54.94 -8.83 24.35
C THR A 3 54.80 -7.31 24.21
N ALA A 4 54.45 -6.84 23.01
CA ALA A 4 54.21 -5.43 22.73
C ALA A 4 53.16 -4.88 23.71
N PRO A 5 53.28 -3.61 24.16
CA PRO A 5 52.28 -3.00 25.03
C PRO A 5 50.93 -2.99 24.31
N HIS A 6 49.90 -3.58 24.95
CA HIS A 6 48.52 -3.49 24.47
C HIS A 6 48.02 -2.05 24.67
N ILE A 7 47.79 -1.36 23.56
CA ILE A 7 47.31 0.02 23.53
C ILE A 7 45.77 -0.01 23.51
N PHE A 8 45.14 0.79 24.38
CA PHE A 8 43.69 0.96 24.39
C PHE A 8 43.21 1.56 23.05
N PRO A 9 42.12 1.07 22.43
CA PRO A 9 41.73 1.53 21.10
C PRO A 9 41.40 3.02 21.09
N GLU A 10 42.13 3.81 20.29
CA GLU A 10 41.89 5.25 20.16
C GLU A 10 40.48 5.56 19.62
N THR A 11 39.94 4.64 18.81
CA THR A 11 38.58 4.68 18.25
C THR A 11 37.48 4.36 19.25
N CYS A 12 37.81 3.85 20.44
CA CYS A 12 36.80 3.56 21.45
C CYS A 12 36.18 4.84 21.99
N ALA A 13 34.85 4.90 22.00
CA ALA A 13 34.11 6.05 22.50
C ALA A 13 34.18 6.18 24.04
N LEU A 14 34.69 5.17 24.75
CA LEU A 14 34.87 5.20 26.20
C LEU A 14 36.20 5.86 26.59
N ASP A 15 36.16 6.57 27.70
CA ASP A 15 37.33 7.18 28.32
C ASP A 15 38.02 6.13 29.21
N PRO A 16 39.23 5.65 28.86
CA PRO A 16 39.92 4.66 29.67
C PRO A 16 40.21 5.14 31.10
N ALA A 17 40.29 6.46 31.34
CA ALA A 17 40.48 7.01 32.69
C ALA A 17 39.22 6.88 33.57
N ARG A 18 38.04 6.66 32.98
CA ARG A 18 36.77 6.45 33.67
C ARG A 18 36.42 4.97 33.85
N LEU A 19 37.25 4.06 33.33
CA LEU A 19 37.03 2.63 33.43
C LEU A 19 37.77 2.04 34.63
N VAL A 20 37.06 1.26 35.43
CA VAL A 20 37.62 0.57 36.61
C VAL A 20 38.04 -0.84 36.21
N ALA A 21 39.17 -1.32 36.75
CA ALA A 21 39.73 -2.65 36.49
C ALA A 21 40.03 -2.95 35.00
N LEU A 22 40.29 -1.90 34.22
CA LEU A 22 40.66 -2.01 32.81
C LEU A 22 41.97 -2.78 32.65
N ARG A 23 41.93 -3.89 31.91
CA ARG A 23 43.08 -4.75 31.65
C ARG A 23 43.04 -5.33 30.23
N PRO A 24 44.19 -5.51 29.59
CA PRO A 24 44.26 -6.20 28.30
C PRO A 24 44.06 -7.71 28.48
N VAL A 25 43.36 -8.32 27.53
CA VAL A 25 43.18 -9.77 27.38
C VAL A 25 43.42 -10.09 25.90
N ALA A 26 43.79 -11.32 25.54
CA ALA A 26 44.14 -11.67 24.15
C ALA A 26 43.08 -11.19 23.12
N GLY A 27 43.39 -10.12 22.38
CA GLY A 27 42.54 -9.51 21.34
C GLY A 27 41.47 -8.50 21.82
N GLN A 28 41.45 -8.13 23.10
CA GLN A 28 40.46 -7.19 23.65
C GLN A 28 40.92 -6.54 24.97
N HIS A 29 40.10 -5.66 25.53
CA HIS A 29 40.22 -5.19 26.90
C HIS A 29 38.97 -5.59 27.68
N GLU A 30 39.18 -5.93 28.96
CA GLU A 30 38.11 -6.15 29.91
C GLU A 30 38.17 -5.08 30.99
N ALA A 31 37.00 -4.65 31.46
CA ALA A 31 36.87 -3.72 32.57
C ALA A 31 35.59 -4.03 33.34
N GLN A 32 35.43 -3.38 34.48
CA GLN A 32 34.16 -3.33 35.17
C GLN A 32 33.14 -2.53 34.35
N CYS A 33 31.96 -3.11 34.11
CA CYS A 33 30.85 -2.40 33.50
C CYS A 33 30.26 -1.40 34.51
N PRO A 34 30.30 -0.09 34.24
CA PRO A 34 29.86 0.91 35.19
C PRO A 34 28.35 0.81 35.49
N ALA A 35 27.55 0.38 34.50
CA ALA A 35 26.12 0.15 34.68
C ALA A 35 25.83 -1.06 35.59
N CYS A 36 26.51 -2.19 35.36
CA CYS A 36 26.36 -3.36 36.24
C CYS A 36 26.89 -3.10 37.64
N HIS A 37 27.99 -2.36 37.78
CA HIS A 37 28.55 -2.01 39.08
C HIS A 37 27.61 -1.14 39.91
N ALA A 38 26.97 -0.14 39.29
CA ALA A 38 25.98 0.70 39.95
C ALA A 38 24.80 -0.10 40.53
N GLU A 39 24.51 -1.27 39.95
CA GLU A 39 23.46 -2.19 40.38
C GLU A 39 23.97 -3.39 41.20
N GLY A 40 25.27 -3.42 41.54
CA GLY A 40 25.88 -4.53 42.28
C GLY A 40 25.97 -5.86 41.52
N ARG A 41 25.85 -5.84 40.18
CA ARG A 41 25.81 -7.04 39.31
C ARG A 41 27.15 -7.44 38.71
N ASP A 42 28.19 -6.62 38.85
CA ASP A 42 29.54 -6.89 38.33
C ASP A 42 30.55 -7.12 39.46
N THR A 43 30.46 -8.33 40.05
CA THR A 43 31.32 -8.75 41.17
C THR A 43 32.72 -9.17 40.73
N ALA A 44 32.85 -9.70 39.50
CA ALA A 44 34.13 -10.14 38.92
C ALA A 44 34.89 -9.02 38.19
N GLN A 45 34.28 -7.85 37.98
CA GLN A 45 34.89 -6.68 37.35
C GLN A 45 35.38 -6.98 35.92
N ASP A 46 34.57 -7.71 35.17
CA ASP A 46 34.92 -8.24 33.84
C ASP A 46 33.73 -8.21 32.85
N ASN A 47 32.62 -7.58 33.24
CA ASN A 47 31.42 -7.55 32.42
C ASN A 47 31.56 -6.63 31.19
N LEU A 48 32.45 -5.64 31.18
CA LEU A 48 32.65 -4.77 30.02
C LEU A 48 33.78 -5.31 29.14
N VAL A 49 33.45 -5.62 27.89
CA VAL A 49 34.41 -6.07 26.87
C VAL A 49 34.55 -5.00 25.80
N ILE A 50 35.79 -4.64 25.47
CA ILE A 50 36.15 -3.60 24.50
C ILE A 50 37.08 -4.22 23.47
N PHE A 51 36.63 -4.32 22.22
CA PHE A 51 37.38 -4.91 21.12
C PHE A 51 38.41 -3.94 20.55
N GLU A 52 39.41 -4.47 19.83
CA GLU A 52 40.42 -3.65 19.12
C GLU A 52 39.80 -2.65 18.12
N SER A 53 38.58 -2.91 17.62
CA SER A 53 37.83 -1.97 16.77
C SER A 53 37.33 -0.72 17.51
N GLY A 54 37.36 -0.71 18.84
CA GLY A 54 36.76 0.31 19.69
C GLY A 54 35.28 0.07 20.02
N ILE A 55 34.66 -0.95 19.44
CA ILE A 55 33.32 -1.42 19.82
C ILE A 55 33.40 -2.03 21.22
N TYR A 56 32.39 -1.76 22.05
CA TYR A 56 32.28 -2.32 23.39
C TYR A 56 30.89 -2.87 23.64
N HIS A 57 30.79 -3.85 24.54
CA HIS A 57 29.51 -4.37 25.01
C HIS A 57 29.63 -4.90 26.44
N CYS A 58 28.49 -4.99 27.11
CA CYS A 58 28.41 -5.63 28.42
C CYS A 58 27.98 -7.09 28.27
N ARG A 59 28.70 -8.03 28.90
CA ARG A 59 28.36 -9.47 28.96
C ARG A 59 26.98 -9.71 29.58
N ALA A 60 26.57 -8.87 30.53
CA ALA A 60 25.25 -8.88 31.13
C ALA A 60 24.19 -8.06 30.34
N SER A 61 24.50 -7.67 29.10
CA SER A 61 23.58 -7.00 28.16
C SER A 61 23.00 -5.67 28.65
N CYS A 62 23.79 -4.88 29.38
CA CYS A 62 23.42 -3.50 29.70
C CYS A 62 23.30 -2.63 28.45
N ASP A 63 22.40 -1.64 28.51
CA ASP A 63 22.23 -0.64 27.45
C ASP A 63 23.53 0.15 27.23
N THR A 64 23.96 0.23 25.97
CA THR A 64 25.21 0.88 25.57
C THR A 64 25.19 2.38 25.82
N LYS A 65 24.02 3.03 25.76
CA LYS A 65 23.90 4.47 26.08
C LYS A 65 24.14 4.74 27.56
N THR A 66 23.67 3.86 28.44
CA THR A 66 23.96 3.95 29.88
C THR A 66 25.44 3.77 30.19
N ILE A 67 26.10 2.79 29.56
CA ILE A 67 27.56 2.59 29.70
C ILE A 67 28.31 3.84 29.21
N TYR A 68 27.93 4.38 28.06
CA TYR A 68 28.51 5.60 27.50
C TYR A 68 28.26 6.83 28.39
N ALA A 69 27.09 6.98 29.00
CA ALA A 69 26.83 8.11 29.89
C ALA A 69 27.76 8.08 31.13
N LEU A 70 28.12 6.89 31.61
CA LEU A 70 28.94 6.69 32.80
C LEU A 70 30.45 6.73 32.54
N ALA A 71 30.90 6.26 31.37
CA ALA A 71 32.32 6.13 31.05
C ALA A 71 32.71 6.58 29.63
N GLY A 72 31.80 7.24 28.90
CA GLY A 72 32.09 7.84 27.60
C GLY A 72 33.11 8.96 27.73
N ARG A 73 33.94 9.13 26.69
CA ARG A 73 34.71 10.37 26.50
C ARG A 73 33.73 11.52 26.40
N GLU A 74 34.02 12.63 27.09
CA GLU A 74 33.37 13.89 26.77
C GLU A 74 33.68 14.20 25.31
N SER A 75 32.72 13.96 24.43
CA SER A 75 32.83 14.41 23.06
C SER A 75 32.61 15.91 23.05
N ASP A 76 33.54 16.68 22.50
CA ASP A 76 33.31 18.08 22.13
C ASP A 76 32.19 18.26 21.09
N TRP A 77 31.61 17.14 20.61
CA TRP A 77 30.46 17.11 19.73
C TRP A 77 29.23 17.68 20.44
N LYS A 78 29.01 18.98 20.23
CA LYS A 78 27.72 19.63 20.44
C LYS A 78 26.95 19.50 19.13
N PRO A 79 25.78 18.83 19.08
CA PRO A 79 24.96 18.85 17.89
C PRO A 79 24.73 20.31 17.50
N ASP A 80 24.96 20.63 16.23
CA ASP A 80 24.73 21.98 15.71
C ASP A 80 23.33 22.45 16.17
N PRO A 81 23.23 23.56 16.91
CA PRO A 81 21.95 24.09 17.37
C PRO A 81 20.93 24.23 16.23
N ASP A 82 21.37 24.52 15.01
CA ASP A 82 20.52 24.60 13.83
C ASP A 82 20.04 23.22 13.35
N GLU A 83 20.91 22.21 13.32
CA GLU A 83 20.52 20.83 13.05
C GLU A 83 19.51 20.31 14.06
N LYS A 84 19.73 20.57 15.35
CA LYS A 84 18.80 20.18 16.43
C LYS A 84 17.44 20.86 16.25
N ARG A 85 17.41 22.16 15.92
CA ARG A 85 16.18 22.91 15.64
C ARG A 85 15.44 22.36 14.41
N ARG A 86 16.16 22.05 13.32
CA ARG A 86 15.58 21.44 12.11
C ARG A 86 14.94 20.09 12.43
N TRP A 87 15.69 19.21 13.08
CA TRP A 87 15.20 17.90 13.50
C TRP A 87 13.95 18.01 14.38
N GLN A 88 13.95 18.90 15.38
CA GLN A 88 12.78 19.13 16.24
C GLN A 88 11.54 19.56 15.45
N ARG A 89 11.69 20.52 14.51
CA ARG A 89 10.58 20.96 13.64
C ARG A 89 10.05 19.82 12.76
N GLU A 90 10.94 19.02 12.19
CA GLU A 90 10.55 17.85 11.39
C GLU A 90 9.82 16.80 12.24
N GLN A 91 10.27 16.55 13.47
CA GLN A 91 9.58 15.64 14.40
C GLN A 91 8.20 16.16 14.76
N GLU A 92 8.07 17.45 15.12
CA GLU A 92 6.79 18.08 15.45
C GLU A 92 5.83 18.04 14.26
N GLN A 93 6.31 18.34 13.05
CA GLN A 93 5.51 18.27 11.84
C GLN A 93 5.03 16.84 11.56
N ARG A 94 5.91 15.84 11.70
CA ARG A 94 5.55 14.43 11.51
C ARG A 94 4.52 13.96 12.53
N GLN A 95 4.71 14.30 13.81
CA GLN A 95 3.75 13.96 14.87
C GLN A 95 2.38 14.61 14.64
N ARG A 96 2.34 15.86 14.17
CA ARG A 96 1.09 16.53 13.81
C ARG A 96 0.39 15.83 12.64
N GLN A 97 1.12 15.49 11.58
CA GLN A 97 0.58 14.76 10.43
C GLN A 97 0.05 13.38 10.81
N GLU A 98 0.80 12.62 11.63
CA GLU A 98 0.36 11.32 12.14
C GLU A 98 -0.91 11.44 13.01
N ALA A 99 -0.98 12.46 13.87
CA ALA A 99 -2.15 12.71 14.72
C ALA A 99 -3.39 13.10 13.89
N GLU A 100 -3.23 13.98 12.89
CA GLU A 100 -4.29 14.36 11.96
C GLU A 100 -4.78 13.16 11.15
N GLN A 101 -3.88 12.34 10.62
CA GLN A 101 -4.24 11.13 9.89
C GLN A 101 -5.02 10.15 10.77
N LYS A 102 -4.57 9.93 12.01
CA LYS A 102 -5.26 9.07 12.97
C LYS A 102 -6.65 9.59 13.31
N ALA A 103 -6.80 10.91 13.46
CA ALA A 103 -8.09 11.55 13.71
C ALA A 103 -9.05 11.36 12.53
N ARG A 104 -8.58 11.55 11.28
CA ARG A 104 -9.37 11.31 10.06
C ARG A 104 -9.80 9.86 9.93
N ALA A 105 -8.89 8.91 10.13
CA ALA A 105 -9.19 7.48 10.09
C ALA A 105 -10.27 7.12 11.13
N LYS A 106 -10.11 7.59 12.38
CA LYS A 106 -11.11 7.38 13.43
C LYS A 106 -12.47 7.95 13.04
N ALA A 107 -12.51 9.17 12.52
CA ALA A 107 -13.76 9.78 12.05
C ALA A 107 -14.39 8.95 10.92
N ALA A 108 -13.63 8.52 9.91
CA ALA A 108 -14.14 7.68 8.83
C ALA A 108 -14.76 6.37 9.36
N GLN A 109 -14.13 5.75 10.35
CA GLN A 109 -14.65 4.54 11.00
C GLN A 109 -15.97 4.80 11.75
N GLU A 110 -16.07 5.91 12.48
CA GLU A 110 -17.28 6.30 13.24
C GLU A 110 -18.45 6.65 12.31
N TYR A 111 -18.19 7.37 11.22
CA TYR A 111 -19.21 7.78 10.24
C TYR A 111 -19.60 6.68 9.25
N ARG A 112 -18.80 5.61 9.13
CA ARG A 112 -19.03 4.52 8.18
C ARG A 112 -20.41 3.91 8.30
N ARG A 113 -20.84 3.56 9.52
CA ARG A 113 -22.12 2.85 9.69
C ARG A 113 -23.34 3.71 9.34
N PRO A 114 -23.46 4.96 9.82
CA PRO A 114 -24.50 5.88 9.38
C PRO A 114 -24.55 6.06 7.85
N LEU A 115 -23.37 6.14 7.21
CA LEU A 115 -23.25 6.28 5.76
C LEU A 115 -23.79 5.03 5.04
N ILE A 116 -23.37 3.83 5.47
CA ILE A 116 -23.86 2.55 4.93
C ILE A 116 -25.39 2.46 5.06
N ASP A 117 -25.93 2.77 6.24
CA ASP A 117 -27.37 2.64 6.50
C ASP A 117 -28.19 3.62 5.63
N ARG A 118 -27.67 4.82 5.34
CA ARG A 118 -28.30 5.80 4.47
C ARG A 118 -28.26 5.41 2.98
N HIS A 119 -27.17 4.80 2.53
CA HIS A 119 -26.92 4.53 1.10
C HIS A 119 -27.02 3.05 0.75
N ARG A 120 -27.81 2.26 1.47
CA ARG A 120 -28.01 0.84 1.16
C ARG A 120 -28.32 0.64 -0.32
N TRP A 121 -27.64 -0.35 -0.92
CA TRP A 121 -27.76 -0.64 -2.34
C TRP A 121 -27.54 -2.13 -2.57
N THR A 122 -28.64 -2.85 -2.78
CA THR A 122 -28.61 -4.29 -3.02
C THR A 122 -28.06 -4.58 -4.42
N SER A 123 -27.61 -5.82 -4.66
CA SER A 123 -27.11 -6.21 -5.99
C SER A 123 -28.20 -6.11 -7.06
N GLU A 124 -29.44 -6.41 -6.69
CA GLU A 124 -30.62 -6.29 -7.54
C GLU A 124 -30.90 -4.82 -7.90
N GLU A 125 -30.80 -3.92 -6.92
CA GLU A 125 -30.93 -2.47 -7.16
C GLU A 125 -29.79 -1.93 -8.02
N ILE A 126 -28.54 -2.34 -7.78
CA ILE A 126 -27.41 -1.95 -8.65
C ILE A 126 -27.69 -2.33 -10.11
N LEU A 127 -28.12 -3.57 -10.35
CA LEU A 127 -28.43 -4.06 -11.68
C LEU A 127 -29.61 -3.29 -12.32
N ALA A 128 -30.64 -2.97 -11.53
CA ALA A 128 -31.83 -2.27 -11.99
C ALA A 128 -31.55 -0.78 -12.30
N ASP A 129 -30.72 -0.14 -11.47
CA ASP A 129 -30.37 1.27 -11.57
C ASP A 129 -29.32 1.51 -12.68
N SER A 130 -28.64 0.46 -13.18
CA SER A 130 -27.58 0.53 -14.19
C SER A 130 -28.07 1.24 -15.47
N PRO A 131 -27.41 2.33 -15.91
CA PRO A 131 -27.79 3.08 -17.12
C PRO A 131 -27.81 2.20 -18.36
N VAL A 132 -26.91 1.20 -18.41
CA VAL A 132 -26.90 0.17 -19.44
C VAL A 132 -27.63 -1.08 -18.94
N ARG A 133 -28.58 -1.55 -19.76
CA ARG A 133 -29.22 -2.85 -19.58
C ARG A 133 -28.25 -4.01 -19.80
N LEU A 134 -27.87 -4.68 -18.72
CA LEU A 134 -26.85 -5.74 -18.71
C LEU A 134 -27.36 -7.11 -19.19
N ASP A 135 -28.67 -7.27 -19.35
CA ASP A 135 -29.32 -8.49 -19.86
C ASP A 135 -29.24 -8.65 -21.39
N ARG A 136 -28.70 -7.65 -22.11
CA ARG A 136 -28.55 -7.70 -23.57
C ARG A 136 -27.68 -8.89 -24.01
N PRO A 137 -28.00 -9.55 -25.14
CA PRO A 137 -27.26 -10.74 -25.59
C PRO A 137 -25.74 -10.55 -25.70
N MET A 138 -25.29 -9.38 -26.18
CA MET A 138 -23.86 -9.05 -26.30
C MET A 138 -23.16 -8.96 -24.94
N LEU A 139 -23.74 -8.24 -23.98
CA LEU A 139 -23.23 -8.12 -22.61
C LEU A 139 -23.23 -9.48 -21.89
N LYS A 140 -24.25 -10.31 -22.12
CA LYS A 140 -24.32 -11.65 -21.55
C LYS A 140 -23.27 -12.60 -22.13
N LYS A 141 -23.00 -12.51 -23.44
CA LYS A 141 -22.08 -13.41 -24.15
C LYS A 141 -20.61 -12.99 -24.01
N PHE A 142 -20.34 -11.68 -24.05
CA PHE A 142 -19.00 -11.09 -24.04
C PHE A 142 -18.94 -9.85 -23.12
N PRO A 143 -19.15 -10.01 -21.80
CA PRO A 143 -19.23 -8.88 -20.86
C PRO A 143 -17.94 -8.07 -20.76
N ASP A 144 -16.78 -8.73 -20.89
CA ASP A 144 -15.46 -8.12 -20.91
C ASP A 144 -15.32 -7.13 -22.07
N ARG A 145 -15.57 -7.61 -23.29
CA ARG A 145 -15.51 -6.78 -24.50
C ARG A 145 -16.51 -5.64 -24.43
N ALA A 146 -17.74 -5.93 -24.02
CA ALA A 146 -18.79 -4.91 -23.92
C ALA A 146 -18.43 -3.80 -22.91
N MET A 147 -17.85 -4.16 -21.77
CA MET A 147 -17.35 -3.19 -20.80
C MET A 147 -16.23 -2.34 -21.40
N LEU A 148 -15.19 -2.95 -21.99
CA LEU A 148 -14.08 -2.21 -22.60
C LEU A 148 -14.55 -1.24 -23.68
N SER A 149 -15.51 -1.67 -24.51
CA SER A 149 -16.09 -0.86 -25.59
C SER A 149 -16.88 0.34 -25.07
N ALA A 150 -17.52 0.19 -23.92
CA ALA A 150 -18.32 1.26 -23.32
C ALA A 150 -17.46 2.30 -22.60
N LEU A 151 -16.30 1.89 -22.09
CA LEU A 151 -15.41 2.72 -21.28
C LEU A 151 -14.33 3.43 -22.10
N PHE A 152 -13.81 2.80 -23.15
CA PHE A 152 -12.65 3.33 -23.87
C PHE A 152 -12.97 3.70 -25.31
N PRO A 153 -12.33 4.76 -25.85
CA PRO A 153 -12.43 5.10 -27.26
C PRO A 153 -12.00 3.93 -28.17
N PRO A 154 -12.55 3.82 -29.39
CA PRO A 154 -12.28 2.71 -30.31
C PRO A 154 -10.79 2.50 -30.66
N ASP A 155 -10.01 3.57 -30.66
CA ASP A 155 -8.60 3.61 -31.04
C ASP A 155 -7.63 3.59 -29.85
N ALA A 156 -8.14 3.65 -28.61
CA ALA A 156 -7.33 3.58 -27.41
C ALA A 156 -6.59 2.23 -27.32
N LEU A 157 -5.28 2.28 -27.08
CA LEU A 157 -4.47 1.08 -26.83
C LEU A 157 -4.70 0.60 -25.40
N LEU A 158 -5.18 -0.63 -25.26
CA LEU A 158 -5.50 -1.27 -23.99
C LEU A 158 -4.62 -2.49 -23.78
N TRP A 159 -4.37 -2.81 -22.51
CA TRP A 159 -3.76 -4.09 -22.12
C TRP A 159 -4.85 -5.00 -21.56
N THR A 160 -4.93 -6.24 -22.06
CA THR A 160 -5.72 -7.30 -21.40
C THR A 160 -4.89 -8.57 -21.28
N GLY A 161 -4.83 -9.18 -20.10
CA GLY A 161 -3.96 -10.34 -19.84
C GLY A 161 -4.16 -10.92 -18.44
N GLU A 162 -3.23 -11.75 -17.99
CA GLU A 162 -3.07 -12.17 -16.60
C GLU A 162 -2.06 -11.27 -15.85
N VAL A 163 -1.98 -11.42 -14.52
CA VAL A 163 -1.19 -10.52 -13.64
C VAL A 163 0.25 -10.30 -14.13
N HIS A 164 0.90 -11.34 -14.65
CA HIS A 164 2.31 -11.34 -15.08
C HIS A 164 2.52 -11.26 -16.60
N GLU A 165 1.45 -11.10 -17.38
CA GLU A 165 1.56 -11.07 -18.84
C GLU A 165 1.91 -9.67 -19.35
N SER A 166 3.13 -9.24 -19.02
CA SER A 166 3.74 -8.03 -19.54
C SER A 166 5.13 -8.31 -20.12
N GLY A 167 5.63 -7.47 -21.03
CA GLY A 167 6.86 -7.66 -21.78
C GLY A 167 6.64 -8.02 -23.25
N THR A 168 7.72 -8.01 -24.03
CA THR A 168 7.72 -8.28 -25.47
C THR A 168 7.16 -9.65 -25.83
N ALA A 169 7.39 -10.67 -24.99
CA ALA A 169 6.81 -12.01 -25.15
C ALA A 169 5.28 -12.01 -25.12
N HIS A 170 4.66 -10.98 -24.55
CA HIS A 170 3.22 -10.82 -24.42
C HIS A 170 2.67 -9.71 -25.31
N ALA A 171 3.40 -9.23 -26.34
CA ALA A 171 2.98 -8.09 -27.16
C ALA A 171 1.54 -8.17 -27.71
N ALA A 172 1.02 -9.39 -27.95
CA ALA A 172 -0.37 -9.61 -28.35
C ALA A 172 -1.43 -9.20 -27.31
N ARG A 173 -1.04 -8.90 -26.07
CA ARG A 173 -1.91 -8.40 -24.99
C ARG A 173 -2.24 -6.91 -25.12
N TRP A 174 -1.52 -6.18 -25.96
CA TRP A 174 -1.77 -4.77 -26.26
C TRP A 174 -2.52 -4.64 -27.57
N GLN A 175 -3.77 -4.22 -27.50
CA GLN A 175 -4.59 -4.00 -28.69
C GLN A 175 -5.45 -2.76 -28.53
N LYS A 176 -5.79 -2.16 -29.68
CA LYS A 176 -6.79 -1.10 -29.69
C LYS A 176 -8.13 -1.68 -29.25
N THR A 177 -8.98 -0.86 -28.63
CA THR A 177 -10.33 -1.25 -28.19
C THR A 177 -11.08 -1.99 -29.31
N THR A 178 -11.06 -1.46 -30.54
CA THR A 178 -11.60 -2.09 -31.76
C THR A 178 -11.11 -3.52 -32.02
N GLY A 179 -9.84 -3.81 -31.75
CA GLY A 179 -9.25 -5.15 -31.89
C GLY A 179 -9.86 -6.17 -30.92
N HIS A 180 -10.22 -5.73 -29.71
CA HIS A 180 -10.85 -6.59 -28.69
C HIS A 180 -12.28 -7.03 -29.06
N HIS A 181 -12.93 -6.42 -30.06
CA HIS A 181 -14.25 -6.86 -30.54
C HIS A 181 -14.17 -8.12 -31.40
N SER A 182 -13.01 -8.41 -31.99
CA SER A 182 -12.85 -9.57 -32.87
C SER A 182 -13.10 -10.88 -32.12
N THR A 183 -13.90 -11.77 -32.68
CA THR A 183 -14.13 -13.12 -32.14
C THR A 183 -12.83 -13.94 -32.06
N ALA A 184 -11.84 -13.61 -32.90
CA ALA A 184 -10.55 -14.27 -32.92
C ALA A 184 -9.67 -13.96 -31.70
N HIS A 185 -9.86 -12.79 -31.05
CA HIS A 185 -9.03 -12.40 -29.91
C HIS A 185 -9.77 -12.56 -28.58
N ARG A 186 -9.26 -13.41 -27.71
CA ARG A 186 -9.79 -13.60 -26.36
C ARG A 186 -9.07 -12.65 -25.40
N CYS A 187 -9.82 -11.72 -24.81
CA CYS A 187 -9.32 -10.88 -23.74
C CYS A 187 -8.77 -11.76 -22.60
N GLY A 188 -7.68 -11.33 -21.97
CA GLY A 188 -7.24 -11.91 -20.71
C GLY A 188 -8.25 -11.64 -19.58
N SER A 189 -8.02 -12.24 -18.41
CA SER A 189 -8.95 -12.07 -17.28
C SER A 189 -8.85 -10.70 -16.60
N MET A 190 -7.80 -9.92 -16.88
CA MET A 190 -7.54 -8.60 -16.32
C MET A 190 -7.38 -7.54 -17.41
N THR A 191 -7.58 -6.28 -17.03
CA THR A 191 -7.26 -5.06 -17.80
C THR A 191 -6.66 -4.02 -16.86
N THR A 192 -6.44 -2.79 -17.31
CA THR A 192 -6.05 -1.63 -16.48
C THR A 192 -7.04 -0.48 -16.67
N PRO A 193 -7.19 0.44 -15.70
CA PRO A 193 -8.03 1.64 -15.86
C PRO A 193 -7.40 2.76 -16.72
N ALA A 194 -6.37 2.42 -17.48
CA ALA A 194 -5.53 3.32 -18.24
C ALA A 194 -5.45 2.93 -19.72
N THR A 195 -5.14 3.92 -20.55
CA THR A 195 -4.71 3.75 -21.93
C THR A 195 -3.19 3.82 -22.01
N TRP A 196 -2.63 3.25 -23.07
CA TRP A 196 -1.19 2.99 -23.18
C TRP A 196 -0.56 3.71 -24.37
N LYS A 197 0.70 4.10 -24.24
CA LYS A 197 1.50 4.67 -25.33
C LYS A 197 1.66 3.65 -26.46
N GLU A 198 1.53 4.10 -27.71
CA GLU A 198 1.67 3.23 -28.88
C GLU A 198 3.04 2.51 -28.88
N GLY A 199 3.04 1.22 -29.24
CA GLY A 199 4.24 0.40 -29.30
C GLY A 199 4.77 -0.09 -27.94
N THR A 200 4.13 0.27 -26.82
CA THR A 200 4.54 -0.28 -25.52
C THR A 200 4.21 -1.75 -25.40
N THR A 201 5.09 -2.47 -24.70
CA THR A 201 4.85 -3.84 -24.23
C THR A 201 5.10 -3.94 -22.72
N SER A 202 5.06 -2.84 -21.98
CA SER A 202 5.39 -2.85 -20.54
C SER A 202 4.35 -2.08 -19.74
N ARG A 203 3.77 -2.78 -18.75
CA ARG A 203 2.73 -2.26 -17.85
C ARG A 203 3.36 -1.47 -16.69
N THR A 204 4.04 -0.37 -17.02
CA THR A 204 4.63 0.57 -16.06
C THR A 204 3.91 1.92 -16.13
N ARG A 205 3.94 2.67 -15.03
CA ARG A 205 3.34 4.00 -14.97
C ARG A 205 3.84 4.95 -16.08
N ASP A 206 5.14 4.89 -16.38
CA ASP A 206 5.75 5.76 -17.40
C ASP A 206 5.22 5.50 -18.82
N ASN A 207 4.60 4.34 -19.06
CA ASN A 207 4.02 3.96 -20.35
C ASN A 207 2.51 4.23 -20.44
N VAL A 208 1.90 4.74 -19.38
CA VAL A 208 0.52 5.20 -19.41
C VAL A 208 0.42 6.44 -20.29
N GLU A 209 -0.53 6.43 -21.22
CA GLU A 209 -0.89 7.58 -22.05
C GLU A 209 -1.93 8.45 -21.32
N ALA A 210 -3.01 7.84 -20.84
CA ALA A 210 -4.02 8.50 -20.02
C ALA A 210 -4.57 7.56 -18.94
N SER A 211 -5.05 8.14 -17.84
CA SER A 211 -5.73 7.44 -16.75
C SER A 211 -7.16 7.97 -16.61
N PRO A 212 -8.07 7.65 -17.54
CA PRO A 212 -9.45 8.16 -17.51
C PRO A 212 -10.24 7.66 -16.29
N TYR A 213 -9.81 6.55 -15.70
CA TYR A 213 -10.49 5.92 -14.57
C TYR A 213 -9.57 5.73 -13.37
N ILE A 214 -10.19 5.67 -12.20
CA ILE A 214 -9.63 5.08 -10.98
C ILE A 214 -10.48 3.86 -10.62
N VAL A 215 -9.84 2.79 -10.14
CA VAL A 215 -10.52 1.61 -9.63
C VAL A 215 -10.31 1.55 -8.13
N LEU A 216 -11.42 1.46 -7.40
CA LEU A 216 -11.43 1.20 -5.97
C LEU A 216 -11.76 -0.28 -5.77
N ASP A 217 -10.83 -1.03 -5.18
CA ASP A 217 -11.01 -2.45 -4.84
C ASP A 217 -11.50 -2.55 -3.40
N PHE A 218 -12.75 -2.97 -3.24
CA PHE A 218 -13.39 -3.12 -1.94
C PHE A 218 -13.22 -4.54 -1.40
N ASP A 219 -12.14 -4.80 -0.66
CA ASP A 219 -11.73 -6.16 -0.28
C ASP A 219 -11.71 -6.44 1.24
N GLY A 220 -11.96 -5.43 2.07
CA GLY A 220 -12.11 -5.56 3.53
C GLY A 220 -12.09 -4.23 4.28
N PHE A 221 -12.89 -4.12 5.35
CA PHE A 221 -12.92 -2.93 6.22
C PHE A 221 -11.86 -2.99 7.30
N ASP A 222 -11.29 -1.82 7.63
CA ASP A 222 -10.24 -1.67 8.65
C ASP A 222 -9.02 -2.57 8.37
N GLY A 223 -8.75 -2.86 7.09
CA GLY A 223 -7.69 -3.78 6.66
C GLY A 223 -7.99 -5.27 6.94
N THR A 224 -9.23 -5.61 7.29
CA THR A 224 -9.66 -6.97 7.61
C THR A 224 -10.61 -7.50 6.55
N ALA A 225 -10.23 -8.61 5.92
CA ALA A 225 -11.05 -9.28 4.92
C ALA A 225 -12.18 -10.10 5.58
N PRO A 226 -13.37 -10.22 4.95
CA PRO A 226 -14.40 -11.15 5.42
C PRO A 226 -13.89 -12.59 5.36
N THR A 227 -14.20 -13.37 6.40
CA THR A 227 -13.68 -14.73 6.60
C THR A 227 -14.73 -15.82 6.47
N ASN A 228 -16.01 -15.47 6.60
CA ASN A 228 -17.13 -16.39 6.51
C ASN A 228 -18.23 -15.88 5.55
N PRO A 229 -19.20 -16.74 5.15
CA PRO A 229 -20.21 -16.37 4.16
C PRO A 229 -21.12 -15.19 4.55
N ASP A 230 -21.43 -15.02 5.84
CA ASP A 230 -22.30 -13.93 6.28
C ASP A 230 -21.53 -12.61 6.33
N GLU A 231 -20.28 -12.62 6.79
CA GLU A 231 -19.36 -11.48 6.68
C GLU A 231 -19.15 -11.08 5.21
N LEU A 232 -18.99 -12.06 4.31
CA LEU A 232 -18.86 -11.80 2.88
C LEU A 232 -20.10 -11.11 2.31
N ARG A 233 -21.29 -11.60 2.66
CA ARG A 233 -22.56 -10.99 2.22
C ARG A 233 -22.70 -9.56 2.74
N ALA A 234 -22.41 -9.35 4.02
CA ALA A 234 -22.44 -8.02 4.64
C ALA A 234 -21.41 -7.08 4.00
N HIS A 235 -20.16 -7.55 3.81
CA HIS A 235 -19.09 -6.79 3.18
C HIS A 235 -19.45 -6.30 1.78
N LEU A 236 -20.01 -7.17 0.93
CA LEU A 236 -20.43 -6.78 -0.42
C LEU A 236 -21.56 -5.75 -0.40
N ALA A 237 -22.55 -5.91 0.49
CA ALA A 237 -23.66 -4.95 0.64
C ALA A 237 -23.18 -3.59 1.19
N ASP A 238 -22.31 -3.61 2.19
CA ASP A 238 -21.74 -2.41 2.79
C ASP A 238 -20.82 -1.68 1.79
N SER A 239 -20.02 -2.42 1.01
CA SER A 239 -19.19 -1.87 -0.07
C SER A 239 -20.03 -1.20 -1.16
N ALA A 240 -21.14 -1.83 -1.57
CA ALA A 240 -22.10 -1.24 -2.49
C ALA A 240 -22.67 0.08 -1.96
N ALA A 241 -22.95 0.17 -0.67
CA ALA A 241 -23.42 1.41 -0.06
C ALA A 241 -22.36 2.53 -0.09
N ILE A 242 -21.08 2.20 0.17
CA ILE A 242 -19.99 3.18 0.03
C ILE A 242 -19.88 3.67 -1.42
N ILE A 243 -19.97 2.77 -2.41
CA ILE A 243 -19.93 3.12 -3.83
C ILE A 243 -21.08 4.07 -4.19
N ARG A 244 -22.29 3.77 -3.70
CA ARG A 244 -23.47 4.62 -3.92
C ARG A 244 -23.29 6.02 -3.32
N TRP A 245 -22.79 6.10 -2.08
CA TRP A 245 -22.48 7.37 -1.43
C TRP A 245 -21.47 8.21 -2.23
N MET A 246 -20.38 7.60 -2.71
CA MET A 246 -19.40 8.32 -3.55
C MET A 246 -20.05 8.87 -4.82
N ARG A 247 -20.96 8.11 -5.44
CA ARG A 247 -21.70 8.56 -6.62
C ARG A 247 -22.67 9.70 -6.30
N GLU A 248 -23.48 9.56 -5.27
CA GLU A 248 -24.61 10.45 -5.00
C GLU A 248 -24.18 11.72 -4.25
N ASP A 249 -23.37 11.58 -3.20
CA ASP A 249 -23.04 12.68 -2.29
C ASP A 249 -21.69 13.33 -2.60
N LEU A 250 -20.70 12.56 -3.10
CA LEU A 250 -19.43 13.14 -3.57
C LEU A 250 -19.46 13.51 -5.05
N HIS A 251 -20.53 13.14 -5.76
CA HIS A 251 -20.69 13.34 -7.20
C HIS A 251 -19.56 12.74 -8.04
N TRP A 252 -18.94 11.65 -7.56
CA TRP A 252 -17.98 10.91 -8.36
C TRP A 252 -18.70 10.15 -9.45
N ARG A 253 -18.27 10.33 -10.70
CA ARG A 253 -18.95 9.72 -11.84
C ARG A 253 -18.60 8.24 -11.94
N LEU A 254 -19.53 7.38 -11.52
CA LEU A 254 -19.41 5.92 -11.56
C LEU A 254 -19.56 5.39 -12.99
N ALA A 255 -18.55 4.67 -13.47
CA ALA A 255 -18.49 4.11 -14.82
C ALA A 255 -18.83 2.63 -14.86
N ALA A 256 -18.36 1.83 -13.89
CA ALA A 256 -18.68 0.41 -13.81
C ALA A 256 -18.56 -0.14 -12.38
N ILE A 257 -19.27 -1.24 -12.10
CA ILE A 257 -19.04 -2.07 -10.91
C ILE A 257 -18.85 -3.51 -11.39
N VAL A 258 -17.74 -4.12 -10.98
CA VAL A 258 -17.44 -5.53 -11.28
C VAL A 258 -17.29 -6.30 -9.97
N PHE A 259 -18.13 -7.32 -9.79
CA PHE A 259 -17.87 -8.36 -8.79
C PHE A 259 -16.74 -9.25 -9.30
N THR A 260 -15.67 -9.41 -8.51
CA THR A 260 -14.45 -10.08 -8.97
C THR A 260 -14.56 -11.61 -8.98
N GLY A 261 -15.63 -12.17 -8.43
CA GLY A 261 -15.80 -13.61 -8.22
C GLY A 261 -15.32 -14.09 -6.85
N SER A 262 -14.90 -13.20 -5.94
CA SER A 262 -14.50 -13.57 -4.58
C SER A 262 -15.12 -12.62 -3.55
N LYS A 263 -14.31 -11.90 -2.79
CA LYS A 263 -14.74 -10.95 -1.77
C LYS A 263 -14.86 -9.51 -2.27
N SER A 264 -14.34 -9.22 -3.45
CA SER A 264 -14.18 -7.83 -3.89
C SER A 264 -15.24 -7.33 -4.85
N LEU A 265 -15.58 -6.05 -4.70
CA LEU A 265 -16.16 -5.22 -5.74
C LEU A 265 -15.09 -4.28 -6.28
N HIS A 266 -14.90 -4.25 -7.60
CA HIS A 266 -14.13 -3.22 -8.28
C HIS A 266 -15.09 -2.13 -8.75
N ALA A 267 -15.03 -0.95 -8.13
CA ALA A 267 -15.78 0.22 -8.57
C ALA A 267 -14.89 1.11 -9.44
N TRP A 268 -15.30 1.31 -10.68
CA TRP A 268 -14.62 2.14 -11.66
C TRP A 268 -15.27 3.52 -11.66
N PHE A 269 -14.52 4.54 -11.26
CA PHE A 269 -14.95 5.93 -11.34
C PHE A 269 -14.12 6.66 -12.38
N HIS A 270 -14.71 7.64 -13.07
CA HIS A 270 -13.90 8.62 -13.79
C HIS A 270 -12.92 9.27 -12.81
N ALA A 271 -11.66 9.41 -13.23
CA ALA A 271 -10.59 9.87 -12.37
C ALA A 271 -10.95 11.24 -11.74
N PRO A 272 -11.13 11.32 -10.41
CA PRO A 272 -11.41 12.60 -9.74
C PRO A 272 -10.13 13.44 -9.66
N PRO A 273 -10.23 14.71 -9.22
CA PRO A 273 -9.04 15.56 -9.03
C PRO A 273 -8.00 14.90 -8.11
N PRO A 274 -6.68 15.08 -8.35
CA PRO A 274 -5.63 14.41 -7.58
C PRO A 274 -5.72 14.59 -6.06
N GLN A 275 -6.17 15.76 -5.61
CA GLN A 275 -6.38 16.05 -4.18
C GLN A 275 -7.44 15.13 -3.57
N ALA A 276 -8.55 14.88 -4.28
CA ALA A 276 -9.61 13.99 -3.81
C ALA A 276 -9.12 12.53 -3.71
N VAL A 277 -8.27 12.10 -4.66
CA VAL A 277 -7.62 10.78 -4.60
C VAL A 277 -6.68 10.68 -3.39
N ALA A 278 -5.89 11.72 -3.13
CA ALA A 278 -4.96 11.77 -1.99
C ALA A 278 -5.71 11.73 -0.65
N ASP A 279 -6.79 12.51 -0.52
CA ASP A 279 -7.64 12.52 0.67
C ASP A 279 -8.31 11.16 0.89
N LEU A 280 -8.87 10.54 -0.16
CA LEU A 280 -9.43 9.20 -0.08
C LEU A 280 -8.40 8.16 0.37
N ARG A 281 -7.19 8.18 -0.21
CA ARG A 281 -6.13 7.22 0.10
C ARG A 281 -5.79 7.19 1.60
N SER A 282 -5.89 8.34 2.28
CA SER A 282 -5.60 8.46 3.72
C SER A 282 -6.59 7.72 4.63
N ILE A 283 -7.82 7.47 4.15
CA ILE A 283 -8.91 6.82 4.89
C ILE A 283 -9.45 5.56 4.21
N ALA A 284 -8.85 5.15 3.08
CA ALA A 284 -9.31 4.05 2.24
C ALA A 284 -9.54 2.74 3.03
N PRO A 285 -8.63 2.29 3.92
CA PRO A 285 -8.86 1.06 4.68
C PRO A 285 -10.11 1.12 5.56
N GLN A 286 -10.42 2.27 6.15
CA GLN A 286 -11.62 2.44 6.97
C GLN A 286 -12.89 2.41 6.12
N LEU A 287 -12.82 2.74 4.83
CA LEU A 287 -13.93 2.66 3.90
C LEU A 287 -14.02 1.33 3.15
N GLY A 288 -13.18 0.35 3.50
CA GLY A 288 -13.22 -0.98 2.87
C GLY A 288 -12.34 -1.12 1.63
N ILE A 289 -11.52 -0.12 1.32
CA ILE A 289 -10.81 0.03 0.04
C ILE A 289 -9.32 -0.29 0.20
N ASP A 290 -8.76 -1.09 -0.71
CA ASP A 290 -7.33 -1.32 -0.79
C ASP A 290 -6.59 -0.04 -1.25
N ALA A 291 -5.93 0.62 -0.30
CA ALA A 291 -5.12 1.82 -0.54
C ALA A 291 -3.92 1.58 -1.48
N GLY A 292 -3.51 0.33 -1.69
CA GLY A 292 -2.45 -0.06 -2.61
C GLY A 292 -2.83 0.12 -4.09
N LEU A 293 -4.13 0.13 -4.41
CA LEU A 293 -4.63 0.29 -5.78
C LEU A 293 -5.11 1.71 -6.09
N VAL A 294 -5.34 2.53 -5.06
CA VAL A 294 -5.82 3.92 -5.21
C VAL A 294 -4.77 4.79 -5.90
N GLY A 295 -5.08 5.24 -7.12
CA GLY A 295 -4.20 6.10 -7.92
C GLY A 295 -3.06 5.35 -8.64
N HIS A 296 -3.23 4.05 -8.86
CA HIS A 296 -2.26 3.20 -9.55
C HIS A 296 -2.80 2.72 -10.91
N PRO A 297 -2.71 3.56 -11.97
CA PRO A 297 -3.29 3.25 -13.29
C PRO A 297 -2.71 2.01 -13.97
N GLU A 298 -1.49 1.65 -13.63
CA GLU A 298 -0.79 0.48 -14.16
C GLU A 298 -1.21 -0.85 -13.52
N HIS A 299 -2.00 -0.83 -12.44
CA HIS A 299 -2.36 -2.04 -11.73
C HIS A 299 -3.47 -2.83 -12.46
N PRO A 300 -3.35 -4.16 -12.56
CA PRO A 300 -4.34 -4.98 -13.22
C PRO A 300 -5.62 -5.11 -12.38
N CYS A 301 -6.76 -4.90 -13.02
CA CYS A 301 -8.10 -5.04 -12.47
C CYS A 301 -8.88 -6.11 -13.23
N ARG A 302 -9.74 -6.85 -12.52
CA ARG A 302 -10.52 -7.96 -13.08
C ARG A 302 -11.52 -7.50 -14.13
N LEU A 303 -11.54 -8.18 -15.28
CA LEU A 303 -12.61 -8.08 -16.27
C LEU A 303 -13.78 -9.01 -15.92
N PRO A 304 -15.04 -8.62 -16.24
CA PRO A 304 -16.20 -9.48 -16.02
C PRO A 304 -16.22 -10.69 -16.96
N GLY A 305 -16.89 -11.76 -16.56
CA GLY A 305 -17.09 -12.94 -17.38
C GLY A 305 -15.99 -14.01 -17.30
N HIS A 306 -14.96 -13.81 -16.48
CA HIS A 306 -13.84 -14.74 -16.29
C HIS A 306 -13.97 -15.50 -14.97
N ARG A 307 -13.39 -16.69 -14.85
CA ARG A 307 -13.40 -17.44 -13.59
C ARG A 307 -12.29 -16.94 -12.68
N HIS A 308 -12.61 -16.72 -11.41
CA HIS A 308 -11.65 -16.40 -10.38
C HIS A 308 -10.87 -17.67 -9.99
N GLU A 309 -9.54 -17.60 -10.04
CA GLU A 309 -8.66 -18.78 -9.90
C GLU A 309 -8.88 -19.53 -8.59
N LYS A 310 -9.03 -18.81 -7.47
CA LYS A 310 -9.11 -19.41 -6.13
C LYS A 310 -10.50 -19.96 -5.79
N THR A 311 -11.56 -19.35 -6.32
CA THR A 311 -12.95 -19.62 -5.92
C THR A 311 -13.74 -20.34 -7.00
N GLY A 312 -13.27 -20.37 -8.25
CA GLY A 312 -13.97 -20.92 -9.41
C GLY A 312 -15.18 -20.12 -9.88
N ASN A 313 -15.66 -19.19 -9.06
CA ASN A 313 -16.77 -18.29 -9.35
C ASN A 313 -16.45 -17.37 -10.52
N ARG A 314 -17.48 -16.99 -11.28
CA ARG A 314 -17.34 -16.08 -12.42
C ARG A 314 -17.42 -14.63 -11.95
N SER A 315 -16.52 -13.77 -12.42
CA SER A 315 -16.65 -12.33 -12.26
C SER A 315 -17.88 -11.82 -13.02
N GLN A 316 -18.55 -10.81 -12.47
CA GLN A 316 -19.82 -10.30 -12.98
C GLN A 316 -19.79 -8.79 -13.10
N LEU A 317 -20.32 -8.27 -14.21
CA LEU A 317 -20.58 -6.85 -14.37
C LEU A 317 -21.93 -6.55 -13.70
N LEU A 318 -21.95 -5.64 -12.74
CA LEU A 318 -23.13 -5.26 -11.96
C LEU A 318 -23.68 -3.88 -12.36
N TRP A 319 -22.80 -2.97 -12.77
CA TRP A 319 -23.15 -1.62 -13.22
C TRP A 319 -22.32 -1.26 -14.44
N LEU A 320 -22.91 -0.54 -15.39
CA LEU A 320 -22.19 0.08 -16.50
C LEU A 320 -22.86 1.38 -16.90
N ASP A 321 -22.05 2.42 -17.06
CA ASP A 321 -22.39 3.69 -17.71
C ASP A 321 -21.46 3.89 -18.92
N TYR A 322 -21.97 4.50 -19.99
CA TYR A 322 -21.15 4.79 -21.15
C TYR A 322 -20.24 5.98 -20.86
N ALA A 323 -19.00 5.96 -21.37
CA ALA A 323 -18.19 7.15 -21.43
C ALA A 323 -18.95 8.23 -22.24
N ALA A 324 -18.93 9.48 -21.75
CA ALA A 324 -19.77 10.55 -22.31
C ALA A 324 -19.44 10.86 -23.78
N ASP A 325 -18.24 10.49 -24.23
CA ASP A 325 -17.71 10.77 -25.56
C ASP A 325 -17.70 9.54 -26.49
N VAL A 326 -18.22 8.38 -26.03
CA VAL A 326 -18.42 7.20 -26.90
C VAL A 326 -19.81 7.32 -27.50
N ALA A 327 -19.95 8.22 -28.49
CA ALA A 327 -21.10 8.22 -29.38
C ALA A 327 -21.08 6.88 -30.16
N LEU A 328 -22.06 6.03 -29.90
CA LEU A 328 -22.30 4.79 -30.64
C LEU A 328 -22.76 5.04 -32.07
#